data_AF-A0A433MVL4-F1
#
_entry.id   AF-A0A433MVL4-F1
#
_cell.length_a   1.000
_cell.length_b   1.000
_cell.length_c   1.000
_cell.angle_alpha   90.00
_cell.angle_beta   90.00
_cell.angle_gamma   90.00
#
_symmetry.space_group_name_H-M   'P 1'
#
loop_
_entity.id
_entity.type
_entity.pdbx_description
1 polymer ?
#
loop_
_entity_poly.entity_id
_entity_poly.type
_entity_poly.pdbx_seq_one_letter_code
_entity_poly.pdbx_strand_id
1 'polypeptide(L)'
;MKKTTFVFATLAVACGAASAADLAKLAPVKAFYADTANCMYMVDNPAEVADSVSQKYAKASEAAISAMQKADPSLSLDKALLALRKGCNGTLQAAAK
;
A
#
# COMPACT_ATOMS: atom_id res chain seq x y z
N MET A 1 44.13 -21.03 28.31
CA MET A 1 44.03 -20.73 26.86
C MET A 1 42.77 -21.42 26.33
N LYS A 2 41.61 -20.74 26.40
CA LYS A 2 40.82 -20.23 25.25
C LYS A 2 40.60 -21.25 24.12
N LYS A 3 39.36 -21.72 23.98
CA LYS A 3 38.62 -21.95 22.71
C LYS A 3 37.18 -22.38 23.04
N THR A 4 36.35 -21.42 23.40
CA THR A 4 34.89 -21.61 23.47
C THR A 4 34.35 -21.32 22.08
N THR A 5 34.05 -22.39 21.33
CA THR A 5 33.47 -22.30 19.99
C THR A 5 32.01 -21.85 20.12
N PHE A 6 31.73 -20.58 19.80
CA PHE A 6 30.37 -20.09 19.61
C PHE A 6 29.83 -20.68 18.29
N VAL A 7 28.95 -21.67 18.40
CA VAL A 7 28.11 -22.09 17.28
C VAL A 7 27.06 -21.00 17.09
N PHE A 8 27.31 -20.12 16.12
CA PHE A 8 26.29 -19.23 15.57
C PHE A 8 25.25 -20.14 14.89
N ALA A 9 24.17 -20.44 15.63
CA ALA A 9 22.95 -20.91 15.02
C ALA A 9 22.45 -19.76 14.13
N THR A 10 22.77 -19.85 12.85
CA THR A 10 22.09 -19.16 11.76
C THR A 10 20.64 -19.62 11.81
N LEU A 11 19.84 -19.00 12.70
CA LEU A 11 18.42 -18.90 12.48
C LEU A 11 18.30 -18.13 11.16
N ALA A 12 18.22 -18.91 10.08
CA ALA A 12 17.59 -18.50 8.86
C ALA A 12 16.22 -17.99 9.27
N VAL A 13 16.15 -16.68 9.51
CA VAL A 13 14.97 -15.91 9.15
C VAL A 13 14.87 -16.17 7.66
N ALA A 14 14.16 -17.25 7.32
CA ALA A 14 13.44 -17.34 6.09
C ALA A 14 12.53 -16.10 6.15
N CYS A 15 13.12 -14.99 5.71
CA CYS A 15 12.43 -13.85 5.17
C CYS A 15 11.75 -14.44 3.95
N GLY A 16 10.67 -15.18 4.21
CA GLY A 16 9.62 -15.30 3.24
C GLY A 16 9.36 -13.86 2.90
N ALA A 17 9.78 -13.48 1.70
CA ALA A 17 8.98 -12.61 0.86
C ALA A 17 7.60 -13.28 0.79
N ALA A 18 6.87 -13.25 1.91
CA ALA A 18 5.49 -13.57 2.02
C ALA A 18 4.88 -12.50 1.16
N SER A 19 4.61 -12.95 -0.07
CA SER A 19 3.98 -12.26 -1.18
C SER A 19 3.58 -10.86 -0.78
N ALA A 20 4.35 -9.86 -1.21
CA ALA A 20 3.76 -8.56 -1.46
C ALA A 20 2.63 -8.85 -2.44
N ALA A 21 1.43 -9.13 -1.91
CA ALA A 21 0.24 -9.30 -2.68
C ALA A 21 0.26 -8.09 -3.60
N ASP A 22 0.15 -8.32 -4.90
CA ASP A 22 0.19 -7.24 -5.86
C ASP A 22 -1.10 -6.43 -5.65
N LEU A 23 -1.07 -5.52 -4.68
CA LEU A 23 -2.24 -4.82 -4.15
C LEU A 23 -2.90 -4.03 -5.28
N ALA A 24 -2.10 -3.60 -6.26
CA ALA A 24 -2.55 -2.91 -7.47
C ALA A 24 -3.41 -3.79 -8.40
N LYS A 25 -3.30 -5.13 -8.32
CA LYS A 25 -4.15 -6.06 -9.09
C LYS A 25 -5.52 -6.31 -8.45
N LEU A 26 -5.74 -5.90 -7.20
CA LEU A 26 -7.04 -6.06 -6.53
C LEU A 26 -8.10 -5.22 -7.26
N ALA A 27 -9.26 -5.81 -7.56
CA ALA A 27 -10.29 -5.13 -8.36
C ALA A 27 -10.72 -3.75 -7.82
N PRO A 28 -10.93 -3.56 -6.50
CA PRO A 28 -11.25 -2.25 -5.94
C PRO A 28 -10.11 -1.23 -6.08
N VAL A 29 -8.86 -1.68 -5.94
CA VAL A 29 -7.67 -0.82 -6.09
C VAL A 29 -7.47 -0.41 -7.55
N LYS A 30 -7.65 -1.34 -8.48
CA LYS A 30 -7.62 -1.05 -9.92
C LYS A 30 -8.72 -0.09 -10.34
N ALA A 31 -9.94 -0.27 -9.83
CA ALA A 31 -11.05 0.65 -10.08
C ALA A 31 -10.79 2.04 -9.51
N PHE A 32 -10.16 2.13 -8.34
CA PHE A 32 -9.72 3.39 -7.75
C PHE A 32 -8.72 4.12 -8.65
N TYR A 33 -7.69 3.42 -9.15
CA TYR A 33 -6.69 4.01 -10.05
C TYR A 33 -7.21 4.39 -11.43
N ALA A 34 -8.22 3.68 -11.93
CA ALA A 34 -8.83 4.00 -13.22
C ALA A 34 -9.58 5.34 -13.24
N ASP A 35 -9.94 5.87 -12.07
CA ASP A 35 -10.58 7.17 -11.93
C ASP A 35 -9.53 8.27 -11.66
N THR A 36 -9.31 9.11 -12.68
CA THR A 36 -8.39 10.23 -12.61
C THR A 36 -8.74 11.21 -11.49
N ALA A 37 -10.03 11.43 -11.19
CA ALA A 37 -10.43 12.35 -10.13
C ALA A 37 -10.08 11.81 -8.74
N ASN A 38 -10.23 10.50 -8.52
CA ASN A 38 -9.73 9.83 -7.31
C ASN A 38 -8.22 9.98 -7.18
N CYS A 39 -7.48 9.79 -8.28
CA CYS A 39 -6.03 9.88 -8.29
C CYS A 39 -5.52 11.30 -8.03
N MET A 40 -6.08 12.29 -8.72
CA MET A 40 -5.73 13.71 -8.52
C MET A 40 -6.02 14.12 -7.07
N TYR A 41 -7.20 13.78 -6.56
CA TYR A 41 -7.57 14.10 -5.19
C TYR A 41 -6.58 13.53 -4.16
N MET A 42 -6.18 12.27 -4.32
CA MET A 42 -5.23 11.59 -3.43
C MET A 42 -3.80 12.16 -3.52
N VAL A 43 -3.40 12.70 -4.67
CA VAL A 43 -2.08 13.31 -4.86
C VAL A 43 -2.05 14.76 -4.38
N ASP A 44 -3.10 15.54 -4.68
CA ASP A 44 -3.22 16.98 -4.43
C ASP A 44 -3.57 17.33 -2.98
N ASN A 45 -4.07 16.37 -2.19
CA ASN A 45 -4.38 16.57 -0.76
C ASN A 45 -3.45 15.75 0.16
N PRO A 46 -2.15 16.08 0.24
CA PRO A 46 -1.20 15.29 1.01
C PRO A 46 -0.92 15.87 2.40
N ALA A 47 -1.76 15.58 3.40
CA ALA A 47 -1.41 15.83 4.80
C ALA A 47 -1.97 14.68 5.65
N GLU A 48 -1.12 13.78 6.15
CA GLU A 48 -1.44 12.79 7.21
C GLU A 48 -2.78 12.03 7.10
N VAL A 49 -3.18 11.69 5.87
CA VAL A 49 -4.02 10.56 5.40
C VAL A 49 -5.40 10.23 6.03
N ALA A 50 -5.86 10.80 7.15
CA ALA A 50 -7.08 10.36 7.83
C ALA A 50 -8.26 11.36 7.86
N ASP A 51 -8.04 12.68 7.97
CA ASP A 51 -9.14 13.55 8.44
C ASP A 51 -10.16 13.98 7.38
N SER A 52 -9.86 13.85 6.09
CA SER A 52 -10.88 14.04 5.06
C SER A 52 -10.44 13.45 3.73
N VAL A 53 -10.68 12.15 3.51
CA VAL A 53 -11.15 11.81 2.17
C VAL A 53 -12.52 12.46 2.07
N SER A 54 -12.64 13.48 1.21
CA SER A 54 -13.93 14.12 0.90
C SER A 54 -14.99 13.04 0.79
N GLN A 55 -16.18 13.24 1.38
CA GLN A 55 -17.26 12.24 1.34
C GLN A 55 -17.53 11.72 -0.08
N LYS A 56 -17.21 12.54 -1.10
CA LYS A 56 -17.26 12.19 -2.52
C LYS A 56 -16.40 10.98 -2.89
N TYR A 57 -15.22 10.82 -2.29
CA TYR A 57 -14.22 9.78 -2.62
C TYR A 57 -14.01 8.77 -1.48
N ALA A 58 -14.62 8.98 -0.30
CA ALA A 58 -14.48 8.13 0.89
C ALA A 58 -14.79 6.66 0.58
N LYS A 59 -15.94 6.38 -0.07
CA LYS A 59 -16.35 5.02 -0.40
C LYS A 59 -15.34 4.27 -1.27
N ALA A 60 -14.75 4.96 -2.25
CA ALA A 60 -13.80 4.34 -3.17
C ALA A 60 -12.46 4.06 -2.46
N SER A 61 -11.99 5.01 -1.65
CA SER A 61 -10.80 4.84 -0.81
C SER A 61 -10.99 3.72 0.22
N GLU A 62 -12.11 3.68 0.94
CA GLU A 62 -12.43 2.64 1.91
C GLU A 62 -12.51 1.25 1.27
N ALA A 63 -13.14 1.13 0.10
CA ALA A 63 -13.20 -0.14 -0.62
C ALA A 63 -11.81 -0.64 -1.05
N ALA A 64 -10.95 0.27 -1.52
CA ALA A 64 -9.58 -0.05 -1.91
C ALA A 64 -8.72 -0.44 -0.69
N ILE A 65 -8.75 0.35 0.39
CA ILE A 65 -8.03 0.09 1.63
C ILE A 65 -8.50 -1.23 2.27
N SER A 66 -9.81 -1.46 2.35
CA SER A 66 -10.36 -2.70 2.89
C SER A 66 -9.94 -3.92 2.08
N ALA A 67 -9.90 -3.81 0.74
CA ALA A 67 -9.38 -4.88 -0.11
C ALA A 67 -7.89 -5.15 0.15
N MET A 68 -7.10 -4.09 0.33
CA MET A 68 -5.66 -4.19 0.62
C MET A 68 -5.41 -4.84 1.98
N GLN A 69 -6.16 -4.45 3.01
CA GLN A 69 -6.06 -5.03 4.36
C GLN A 69 -6.59 -6.46 4.43
N LYS A 70 -7.57 -6.84 3.61
CA LYS A 70 -8.00 -8.24 3.48
C LYS A 70 -6.93 -9.10 2.81
N ALA A 71 -6.20 -8.56 1.84
CA ALA A 71 -5.12 -9.25 1.16
C ALA A 71 -3.84 -9.32 2.02
N ASP A 72 -3.58 -8.28 2.81
CA ASP A 72 -2.49 -8.20 3.77
C ASP A 72 -2.99 -7.62 5.11
N PRO A 73 -3.39 -8.48 6.06
CA PRO A 73 -3.88 -8.05 7.38
C PRO A 73 -2.84 -7.31 8.23
N SER A 74 -1.55 -7.39 7.88
CA SER A 74 -0.47 -6.67 8.57
C SER A 74 -0.31 -5.22 8.07
N LEU A 75 -1.04 -4.87 7.01
CA LEU A 75 -0.99 -3.55 6.39
C LEU A 75 -1.76 -2.52 7.24
N SER A 76 -1.02 -1.60 7.87
CA SER A 76 -1.64 -0.47 8.55
C SER A 76 -2.37 0.44 7.57
N LEU A 77 -3.37 1.18 8.07
CA LEU A 77 -4.13 2.17 7.30
C LEU A 77 -3.19 3.15 6.58
N ASP A 78 -2.21 3.71 7.28
CA ASP A 78 -1.23 4.65 6.71
C ASP A 78 -0.45 4.04 5.55
N LYS A 79 -0.01 2.77 5.68
CA LYS A 79 0.71 2.06 4.62
C LYS A 79 -0.20 1.80 3.41
N ALA A 80 -1.47 1.44 3.64
CA ALA A 80 -2.44 1.24 2.57
C ALA A 80 -2.69 2.53 1.78
N LEU A 81 -2.87 3.65 2.48
CA LEU A 81 -3.09 4.94 1.84
C LEU A 81 -1.84 5.48 1.14
N LEU A 82 -0.65 5.32 1.72
CA LEU A 82 0.62 5.64 1.05
C LEU A 82 0.79 4.82 -0.23
N ALA A 83 0.43 3.53 -0.21
CA ALA A 83 0.45 2.68 -1.39
C ALA A 83 -0.55 3.14 -2.45
N LEU A 84 -1.77 3.53 -2.06
CA LEU A 84 -2.75 4.15 -2.99
C LEU A 84 -2.20 5.41 -3.63
N ARG A 85 -1.69 6.35 -2.83
CA ARG A 85 -1.12 7.60 -3.35
C ARG A 85 0.03 7.35 -4.33
N LYS A 86 0.93 6.42 -4.02
CA LYS A 86 2.04 6.04 -4.92
C LYS A 86 1.51 5.48 -6.25
N GLY A 87 0.48 4.63 -6.20
CA GLY A 87 -0.20 4.11 -7.40
C GLY A 87 -0.87 5.21 -8.22
N CYS A 88 -1.56 6.16 -7.57
CA CYS A 88 -2.17 7.33 -8.22
C CYS A 88 -1.13 8.20 -8.91
N ASN A 89 -0.03 8.51 -8.23
CA ASN A 89 1.05 9.33 -8.81
C ASN A 89 1.65 8.65 -10.07
N GLY A 90 1.88 7.33 -10.04
CA GLY A 90 2.34 6.58 -11.20
C GLY A 90 1.33 6.58 -12.36
N THR A 91 0.04 6.47 -12.05
CA THR A 91 -1.06 6.48 -13.04
C THR A 91 -1.18 7.85 -13.71
N LEU A 92 -1.17 8.93 -12.94
CA LEU A 92 -1.23 10.30 -13.47
C LEU A 92 -0.02 10.63 -14.34
N GLN A 93 1.18 10.20 -13.94
CA GLN A 93 2.39 10.38 -14.74
C GLN A 93 2.37 9.58 -16.05
N ALA A 94 1.73 8.40 -16.06
CA ALA A 94 1.54 7.63 -17.29
C ALA A 94 0.52 8.26 -18.23
N ALA A 95 -0.55 8.88 -17.70
CA ALA A 95 -1.57 9.57 -18.47
C ALA A 95 -1.11 10.93 -19.03
N ALA A 96 -0.06 11.53 -18.46
CA ALA A 96 0.51 12.79 -18.92
C ALA A 96 1.57 12.66 -20.04
N LYS A 97 1.82 11.43 -20.52
CA LYS A 97 2.76 11.11 -21.61
C LYS A 97 2.01 10.64 -22.84
#